data_AF-A0A7S3AYP2-F1
#
_entry.id   AF-A0A7S3AYP2-F1
#
_cell.length_a   1.000
_cell.length_b   1.000
_cell.length_c   1.000
_cell.angle_alpha   90.00
_cell.angle_beta   90.00
_cell.angle_gamma   90.00
#
_symmetry.space_group_name_H-M   'P 1'
#
loop_
_entity.id
_entity.type
_entity.pdbx_description
1 polymer ?
#
loop_
_entity_poly.entity_id
_entity_poly.type
_entity_poly.pdbx_seq_one_letter_code
_entity_poly.pdbx_strand_id
1 'polypeptide(L)'
;MDEKDGSPTSAGKSCSAAASIDYTAVETCVSGSESKKLLADASKSFNDKCPGRTTIPHTFVNDADVQPSYSSLSKALCAAGSTAPVCKQSEAASKSCIV
;
A
#
# COMPACT_ATOMS: atom_id res chain seq x y z
N MET A 1 26.65 9.78 -14.06
CA MET A 1 25.54 8.83 -13.95
C MET A 1 25.57 8.36 -12.51
N ASP A 2 24.79 9.01 -11.64
CA ASP A 2 24.83 8.79 -10.19
C ASP A 2 24.45 7.34 -9.85
N GLU A 3 25.40 6.59 -9.29
CA GLU A 3 25.16 5.32 -8.66
C GLU A 3 24.21 5.54 -7.48
N LYS A 4 22.99 5.02 -7.59
CA LYS A 4 22.11 4.92 -6.43
C LYS A 4 22.75 3.94 -5.47
N ASP A 5 23.34 4.44 -4.39
CA ASP A 5 23.99 3.69 -3.31
C ASP A 5 23.03 2.76 -2.50
N GLY A 6 21.87 2.41 -3.07
CA GLY A 6 20.87 1.51 -2.48
C GLY A 6 20.20 2.01 -1.20
N SER A 7 20.62 3.15 -0.65
CA SER A 7 20.15 3.64 0.64
C SER A 7 18.71 4.17 0.56
N PRO A 8 17.90 4.03 1.64
CA PRO A 8 16.58 4.66 1.73
C PRO A 8 16.62 6.17 1.47
N THR A 9 17.72 6.83 1.84
CA THR A 9 17.93 8.25 1.58
C THR A 9 18.06 8.57 0.09
N SER A 10 18.86 7.78 -0.65
CA SER A 10 19.02 7.97 -2.10
C SER A 10 17.70 7.74 -2.86
N ALA A 11 16.92 6.73 -2.45
CA ALA A 11 15.59 6.47 -2.99
C ALA A 11 14.61 7.60 -2.63
N GLY A 12 14.61 8.03 -1.37
CA GLY A 12 13.76 9.12 -0.88
C GLY A 12 13.98 10.42 -1.64
N LYS A 13 15.23 10.83 -1.87
CA LYS A 13 15.57 12.01 -2.69
C LYS A 13 15.03 11.89 -4.11
N SER A 14 15.25 10.74 -4.76
CA SER A 14 14.78 10.49 -6.12
C SER A 14 13.26 10.55 -6.24
N CYS A 15 12.53 9.96 -5.30
CA CYS A 15 11.07 9.95 -5.31
C CYS A 15 10.48 11.32 -4.97
N SER A 16 11.11 12.06 -4.04
CA SER A 16 10.63 13.38 -3.63
C SER A 16 10.75 14.40 -4.77
N ALA A 17 11.84 14.34 -5.55
CA ALA A 17 11.99 15.16 -6.75
C ALA A 17 10.87 14.90 -7.78
N ALA A 18 10.55 13.63 -8.03
CA ALA A 18 9.48 13.26 -8.96
C ALA A 18 8.08 13.69 -8.48
N ALA A 19 7.87 13.71 -7.16
CA ALA A 19 6.60 14.09 -6.53
C ALA A 19 6.50 15.59 -6.19
N SER A 20 7.53 16.40 -6.50
CA SER A 20 7.63 17.81 -6.07
C SER A 20 7.51 18.00 -4.53
N ILE A 21 8.07 17.07 -3.77
CA ILE A 21 8.12 17.09 -2.30
C ILE A 21 9.51 17.58 -1.86
N ASP A 22 9.57 18.43 -0.83
CA ASP A 22 10.82 18.80 -0.19
C ASP A 22 11.35 17.64 0.68
N TYR A 23 12.38 16.95 0.19
CA TYR A 23 13.00 15.85 0.92
C TYR A 23 13.64 16.31 2.24
N THR A 24 14.13 17.54 2.34
CA THR A 24 14.78 18.06 3.57
C THR A 24 13.78 18.15 4.71
N ALA A 25 12.56 18.59 4.41
CA ALA A 25 11.46 18.60 5.36
C ALA A 25 11.09 17.18 5.82
N VAL A 26 11.07 16.21 4.89
CA VAL A 26 10.83 14.79 5.21
C VAL A 26 11.93 14.25 6.13
N GLU A 27 13.21 14.49 5.82
CA GLU A 27 14.35 14.02 6.63
C GLU A 27 14.34 14.64 8.05
N THR A 28 13.99 15.93 8.13
CA THR A 28 13.80 16.62 9.41
C THR A 28 12.66 16.00 10.23
N CYS A 29 11.54 15.66 9.57
CA CYS A 29 10.42 15.00 10.23
C CYS A 29 10.82 13.60 10.74
N VAL A 30 11.48 12.79 9.90
CA VAL A 30 11.91 11.41 10.22
C VAL A 30 12.81 11.37 11.45
N SER A 31 13.71 12.34 11.61
CA SER A 31 14.62 12.45 12.75
C SER A 31 13.99 13.12 13.99
N GLY A 32 12.84 13.77 13.83
CA GLY A 32 12.13 14.51 14.87
C GLY A 32 11.24 13.68 15.80
N SER A 33 10.63 14.35 16.77
CA SER A 33 9.63 13.75 17.67
C SER A 33 8.35 13.35 16.96
N GLU A 34 7.97 14.06 15.89
CA GLU A 34 6.77 13.78 15.12
C GLU A 34 6.80 12.39 14.48
N SER A 35 7.93 11.99 13.89
CA SER A 35 8.13 10.64 13.36
C SER A 35 7.92 9.55 14.42
N LYS A 36 8.42 9.77 15.65
CA LYS A 36 8.23 8.82 16.76
C LYS A 36 6.75 8.70 17.14
N LYS A 37 6.02 9.82 17.13
CA LYS A 37 4.58 9.83 17.40
C LYS A 37 3.81 9.10 16.30
N LEU A 38 4.09 9.42 15.03
CA LEU A 38 3.47 8.75 13.88
C LEU A 38 3.76 7.24 13.87
N LEU A 39 4.98 6.83 14.24
CA LEU A 39 5.33 5.42 14.37
C LEU A 39 4.54 4.72 15.49
N ALA A 40 4.35 5.39 16.63
CA ALA A 40 3.53 4.87 17.72
C ALA A 40 2.05 4.75 17.34
N ASP A 41 1.50 5.76 16.67
CA ASP A 41 0.11 5.78 16.20
C ASP A 41 -0.13 4.72 15.13
N ALA A 42 0.83 4.54 14.21
CA ALA A 42 0.80 3.47 13.22
C ALA A 42 0.90 2.08 13.86
N SER A 43 1.79 1.90 14.85
CA SER A 43 1.92 0.65 15.59
C SER A 43 0.64 0.29 16.34
N LYS A 44 -0.01 1.28 16.97
CA LYS A 44 -1.30 1.08 17.63
C LYS A 44 -2.36 0.64 16.62
N SER A 45 -2.50 1.37 15.52
CA SER A 45 -3.48 1.05 14.47
C SER A 45 -3.26 -0.35 13.87
N PHE A 46 -1.98 -0.73 13.67
CA PHE A 46 -1.62 -2.07 13.21
C PHE A 46 -1.99 -3.15 14.23
N ASN A 47 -1.66 -2.96 15.51
CA ASN A 47 -1.96 -3.95 16.56
C ASN A 47 -3.46 -4.08 16.81
N ASP A 48 -4.23 -3.00 16.67
CA ASP A 48 -5.68 -3.01 16.79
C ASP A 48 -6.33 -3.82 15.64
N LYS A 49 -5.78 -3.72 14.41
CA LYS A 49 -6.30 -4.44 13.23
C LYS A 49 -5.79 -5.88 13.13
N CYS A 50 -4.54 -6.12 13.53
CA CYS A 50 -3.85 -7.40 13.45
C CYS A 50 -3.33 -7.83 14.83
N PRO A 51 -4.22 -8.24 15.75
CA PRO A 51 -3.83 -8.59 17.10
C PRO A 51 -2.98 -9.87 17.12
N GLY A 52 -1.95 -9.88 17.99
CA GLY A 52 -1.07 -11.03 18.18
C GLY A 52 0.04 -11.12 17.14
N ARG A 53 0.65 -12.31 17.02
CA ARG A 53 1.74 -12.54 16.08
C ARG A 53 1.17 -12.71 14.67
N THR A 54 1.60 -11.85 13.75
CA THR A 54 1.19 -11.90 12.35
C THR A 54 2.38 -11.79 11.38
N THR A 55 2.12 -11.96 10.08
CA THR A 55 3.08 -11.78 9.00
C THR A 55 2.67 -10.62 8.10
N ILE A 56 3.65 -9.93 7.53
CA ILE A 56 3.42 -8.88 6.53
C ILE A 56 3.63 -9.42 5.10
N PRO A 57 3.01 -8.81 4.07
CA PRO A 57 2.07 -7.69 4.14
C PRO A 57 0.61 -8.12 4.38
N HIS A 58 -0.18 -7.23 4.98
CA HIS A 58 -1.65 -7.33 5.03
C HIS A 58 -2.25 -6.33 4.06
N THR A 59 -3.33 -6.72 3.38
CA THR A 59 -4.06 -5.82 2.48
C THR A 59 -5.55 -5.94 2.72
N PHE A 60 -6.21 -4.84 3.06
CA PHE A 60 -7.63 -4.84 3.39
C PHE A 60 -8.47 -4.15 2.30
N VAL A 61 -9.59 -4.76 1.93
CA VAL A 61 -10.62 -4.16 1.07
C VAL A 61 -11.95 -4.23 1.82
N ASN A 62 -12.54 -3.08 2.18
CA ASN A 62 -13.75 -2.98 3.01
C ASN A 62 -13.71 -3.91 4.24
N ASP A 63 -12.59 -3.88 4.98
CA ASP A 63 -12.29 -4.70 6.17
C ASP A 63 -11.95 -6.19 5.96
N ALA A 64 -12.14 -6.76 4.77
CA ALA A 64 -11.69 -8.12 4.48
C ALA A 64 -10.18 -8.14 4.23
N ASP A 65 -9.46 -9.06 4.90
CA ASP A 65 -8.04 -9.33 4.58
C ASP A 65 -7.96 -10.11 3.26
N VAL A 66 -7.16 -9.59 2.34
CA VAL A 66 -7.01 -10.09 0.97
C VAL A 66 -5.55 -10.45 0.78
N GLN A 67 -5.30 -11.50 0.00
CA GLN A 67 -3.94 -11.85 -0.38
C GLN A 67 -3.29 -10.70 -1.18
N PRO A 68 -2.01 -10.38 -0.91
CA PRO A 68 -1.30 -9.24 -1.50
C PRO A 68 -0.83 -9.52 -2.95
N SER A 69 -1.65 -10.22 -3.73
CA SER A 69 -1.40 -10.49 -5.14
C SER A 69 -2.33 -9.65 -6.01
N TYR A 70 -1.82 -9.23 -7.18
CA TYR A 70 -2.58 -8.40 -8.11
C TYR A 70 -3.96 -8.99 -8.45
N SER A 71 -4.03 -10.30 -8.70
CA SER A 71 -5.27 -10.99 -9.06
C SER A 71 -6.30 -11.02 -7.91
N SER A 72 -5.84 -11.17 -6.67
CA SER A 72 -6.74 -11.19 -5.51
C SER A 72 -7.24 -9.79 -5.18
N LEU A 73 -6.34 -8.80 -5.19
CA LEU A 73 -6.67 -7.40 -4.92
C LEU A 73 -7.60 -6.82 -5.98
N SER A 74 -7.30 -7.03 -7.28
CA SER A 74 -8.17 -6.56 -8.36
C SER A 74 -9.58 -7.14 -8.24
N LYS A 75 -9.72 -8.46 -8.04
CA LYS A 75 -11.02 -9.10 -7.81
C LYS A 75 -11.76 -8.53 -6.60
N ALA A 76 -11.06 -8.38 -5.46
CA ALA A 76 -11.66 -7.84 -4.25
C ALA A 76 -12.12 -6.39 -4.44
N LEU A 77 -11.32 -5.53 -5.08
CA LEU A 77 -11.66 -4.14 -5.39
C LEU A 77 -12.85 -4.04 -6.34
N CYS A 78 -12.93 -4.91 -7.35
CA CYS A 78 -14.07 -4.95 -8.26
C CYS A 78 -15.35 -5.41 -7.55
N ALA A 79 -15.26 -6.44 -6.71
CA ALA A 79 -16.38 -6.88 -5.87
C ALA A 79 -16.83 -5.82 -4.85
N ALA A 80 -15.90 -4.98 -4.39
CA ALA A 80 -16.16 -3.83 -3.52
C ALA A 80 -16.79 -2.62 -4.25
N GLY A 81 -17.01 -2.72 -5.58
CA GLY A 81 -17.71 -1.70 -6.36
C GLY A 81 -16.78 -0.71 -7.10
N SER A 82 -15.49 -1.01 -7.25
CA SER A 82 -14.59 -0.17 -8.04
C SER A 82 -15.06 -0.05 -9.49
N THR A 83 -15.13 1.18 -9.98
CA THR A 83 -15.52 1.50 -11.37
C THR A 83 -14.33 1.51 -12.33
N ALA A 84 -13.17 1.03 -11.89
CA ALA A 84 -11.95 1.00 -12.70
C ALA A 84 -12.15 0.14 -13.97
N PRO A 85 -11.52 0.50 -15.11
CA PRO A 85 -11.67 -0.24 -16.35
C PRO A 85 -11.37 -1.75 -16.25
N VAL A 86 -10.41 -2.13 -15.39
CA VAL A 86 -10.04 -3.53 -15.14
C VAL A 86 -11.21 -4.36 -14.59
N CYS A 87 -12.17 -3.74 -13.91
CA CYS A 87 -13.35 -4.41 -13.33
C CYS A 87 -14.44 -4.71 -14.36
N LYS A 88 -14.41 -4.05 -15.53
CA LYS A 88 -15.38 -4.29 -16.61
C LYS A 88 -15.10 -5.60 -17.35
N GLN A 89 -13.92 -6.19 -17.18
CA GLN A 89 -13.56 -7.46 -17.81
C GLN A 89 -14.03 -8.69 -17.01
N SER A 90 -14.39 -8.54 -15.73
CA SER A 90 -14.85 -9.65 -14.88
C SER A 90 -16.34 -9.99 -15.02
N GLU A 91 -17.17 -9.10 -15.59
CA GLU A 91 -18.58 -9.39 -15.86
C GLU A 91 -18.79 -10.33 -17.07
N ALA A 92 -17.78 -10.47 -17.93
CA ALA A 92 -17.84 -11.36 -19.10
C ALA A 92 -17.53 -12.84 -18.77
N ALA A 93 -16.93 -13.14 -17.60
CA ALA A 93 -16.48 -14.50 -17.26
C ALA A 93 -17.52 -15.33 -16.49
N SER A 94 -18.69 -14.78 -16.15
CA SER A 94 -19.73 -15.49 -15.38
C SER A 94 -20.90 -16.00 -16.23
N LYS A 95 -20.84 -15.86 -17.56
CA LYS A 95 -21.82 -16.44 -18.50
C LYS A 95 -21.12 -17.19 -19.63
N SER A 96 -20.59 -18.38 -19.34
CA SER A 96 -20.63 -19.52 -20.29
C SER A 96 -19.86 -20.71 -19.73
N CYS A 97 -20.45 -21.39 -18.75
CA CYS A 97 -20.31 -22.84 -18.62
C CYS A 97 -21.71 -23.37 -18.24
N ILE A 98 -22.60 -23.40 -19.22
CA ILE A 98 -23.70 -24.37 -19.21
C ILE A 98 -23.22 -25.53 -20.09
N VAL A 99 -23.34 -26.71 -19.49
CA VAL A 99 -22.98 -28.07 -19.89
C VAL A 99 -23.08 -28.35 -21.38
#